data_AF-A0A730E4D4-F1
#
_entry.id   AF-A0A730E4D4-F1
#
_cell.length_a   1.000
_cell.length_b   1.000
_cell.length_c   1.000
_cell.angle_alpha   90.00
_cell.angle_beta   90.00
_cell.angle_gamma   90.00
#
_symmetry.space_group_name_H-M   'P 1'
#
loop_
_entity.id
_entity.type
_entity.pdbx_description
1 polymer ?
#
loop_
_entity_poly.entity_id
_entity_poly.type
_entity_poly.pdbx_seq_one_letter_code
_entity_poly.pdbx_strand_id
1 'polypeptide(L)' 'MHFSAFRLQQAIRNREFTPFYQPIVCATGGEVVGCEMLA' A
#
# COMPACT_ATOMS: atom_id res chain seq x y z
N MET A 1 -18.03 8.35 3.66
CA MET A 1 -17.26 7.32 2.91
C MET A 1 -18.05 6.96 1.67
N HIS A 2 -17.50 7.18 0.47
CA HIS A 2 -18.17 6.89 -0.82
C HIS A 2 -18.02 5.42 -1.27
N PHE A 3 -17.91 4.48 -0.34
CA PHE A 3 -17.74 3.07 -0.68
C PHE A 3 -18.84 2.23 -0.04
N SER A 4 -19.41 1.32 -0.83
CA SER A 4 -20.36 0.33 -0.34
C SER A 4 -19.61 -0.71 0.50
N ALA A 5 -20.09 -0.95 1.73
CA ALA A 5 -19.55 -2.00 2.59
C ALA A 5 -19.57 -3.39 1.90
N PHE A 6 -20.61 -3.67 1.10
CA PHE A 6 -20.70 -4.90 0.31
C PHE A 6 -19.56 -5.00 -0.72
N ARG A 7 -19.25 -3.90 -1.43
CA ARG A 7 -18.16 -3.88 -2.41
C ARG A 7 -16.79 -4.01 -1.77
N LEU A 8 -16.56 -3.37 -0.62
CA LEU A 8 -15.31 -3.52 0.13
C LEU A 8 -15.12 -4.97 0.61
N GLN A 9 -16.15 -5.60 1.15
CA GLN A 9 -16.07 -7.01 1.56
C GLN A 9 -15.82 -7.94 0.37
N GLN A 10 -16.40 -7.64 -0.80
CA GLN A 10 -16.14 -8.39 -2.02
C GLN A 10 -14.65 -8.27 -2.43
N ALA A 11 -14.10 -7.05 -2.43
CA ALA A 11 -12.69 -6.82 -2.76
C ALA A 11 -11.73 -7.54 -1.79
N ILE A 12 -12.06 -7.61 -0.49
CA ILE A 12 -11.28 -8.38 0.50
C ILE A 12 -11.30 -9.87 0.13
N ARG A 13 -12.48 -10.44 -0.13
CA ARG A 13 -12.61 -11.87 -0.50
C ARG A 13 -11.86 -12.19 -1.78
N ASN A 14 -11.90 -11.29 -2.75
CA ASN A 14 -11.25 -11.44 -4.04
C ASN A 14 -9.75 -11.14 -4.02
N ARG A 15 -9.19 -10.68 -2.88
CA ARG A 15 -7.79 -10.28 -2.73
C ARG A 15 -7.37 -9.17 -3.72
N GLU A 16 -8.23 -8.18 -3.88
CA GLU A 16 -8.03 -7.08 -4.84
C GLU A 16 -7.16 -5.94 -4.29
N PHE A 17 -6.85 -5.95 -2.98
CA PHE A 17 -5.96 -4.97 -2.36
C PHE A 17 -4.51 -5.27 -2.76
N THR A 18 -3.86 -4.28 -3.34
CA THR A 18 -2.47 -4.38 -3.80
C THR A 18 -1.61 -3.45 -2.97
N PRO A 19 -0.49 -3.92 -2.41
CA PRO A 19 0.39 -3.07 -1.64
C PRO A 19 1.04 -2.01 -2.53
N PHE A 20 1.03 -0.77 -2.08
CA PHE A 20 1.91 0.26 -2.61
C PHE A 20 3.22 0.28 -1.82
N TYR A 21 4.28 0.78 -2.45
CA TYR A 21 5.61 0.84 -1.86
C TYR A 21 6.14 2.26 -1.91
N GLN A 22 6.38 2.84 -0.74
CA GLN A 22 7.00 4.15 -0.59
C GLN A 22 8.49 3.97 -0.24
N PRO A 23 9.44 4.55 -1.01
CA PRO A 23 10.86 4.33 -0.76
C PRO A 23 11.33 5.01 0.54
N ILE A 24 12.20 4.32 1.26
CA ILE A 24 12.98 4.88 2.37
C ILE A 24 14.36 5.21 1.83
N VAL A 25 14.76 6.47 1.97
CA VAL A 25 16.00 7.01 1.40
C VAL A 25 17.00 7.32 2.51
N CYS A 26 18.23 6.86 2.36
CA CYS A 26 19.32 7.18 3.27
C CYS A 26 19.64 8.68 3.21
N ALA A 27 19.67 9.34 4.36
CA ALA A 27 19.90 10.79 4.42
C ALA A 27 21.31 11.21 3.96
N THR A 28 22.31 10.34 4.14
CA THR A 28 23.71 10.69 3.86
C THR A 28 24.13 10.47 2.42
N GLY A 29 23.59 9.45 1.74
CA GLY A 29 23.99 9.08 0.38
C GLY A 29 22.87 9.09 -0.67
N GLY A 30 21.61 9.28 -0.25
CA GLY A 30 20.47 9.36 -1.16
C GLY A 30 20.06 8.03 -1.79
N GLU A 31 20.69 6.93 -1.41
CA GLU A 31 20.32 5.59 -1.87
C GLU A 31 19.00 5.13 -1.25
N VAL A 32 18.23 4.36 -2.03
CA VAL A 32 17.04 3.67 -1.53
C VAL A 32 17.50 2.49 -0.68
N VAL A 33 17.19 2.51 0.61
CA VAL A 33 17.60 1.48 1.58
C VAL A 33 16.46 0.56 2.00
N GLY A 34 15.24 0.87 1.59
CA GLY A 34 14.06 0.07 1.91
C GLY A 34 12.78 0.70 1.37
N CYS A 35 11.64 0.18 1.83
CA CYS A 35 10.34 0.76 1.55
C CYS A 35 9.36 0.53 2.71
N GLU A 36 8.41 1.45 2.83
CA GLU A 36 7.18 1.26 3.60
C GLU A 36 6.12 0.63 2.68
N MET A 37 5.46 -0.41 3.18
CA MET A 37 4.35 -1.05 2.49
C MET A 37 3.05 -0.38 2.93
N LEU A 38 2.27 0.11 1.97
CA LEU A 38 1.00 0.82 2.21
C LEU A 38 -0.17 -0.04 1.72
N ALA A 39 -1.21 -0.11 2.56
CA ALA A 39 -2.46 -0.83 2.29
C ALA A 39 -3.42 -0.05 1.39
#